data_AF-A0A536BMU5-F1
#
_entry.id   AF-A0A536BMU5-F1
#
_cell.length_a   1.000
_cell.length_b   1.000
_cell.length_c   1.000
_cell.angle_alpha   90.00
_cell.angle_beta   90.00
_cell.angle_gamma   90.00
#
_symmetry.space_group_name_H-M   'P 1'
#
loop_
_entity.id
_entity.type
_entity.pdbx_description
1 polymer ?
#
loop_
_entity_poly.entity_id
_entity_poly.type
_entity_poly.pdbx_seq_one_letter_code
_entity_poly.pdbx_strand_id
1 'polypeptide(L)'
;MARPVLVQKFGGSSLGTPGRIKRAAKRVAASQRAGYDVVVVVSAMGDSTDRLLTLASRIAKDPAARELDLLLSTGEGVSAPLMSMALTELGVPAVSLLGFQAGIQTDRRHAKARIVGLTPGRIERELAAGNVVVVAGFQGSRRRLARSSPTCAASTPRIHDSCRMRDCCPISPTRRCSSWPALAPA
;
A
#
# COMPACT_ATOMS: atom_id res chain seq x y z
N MET A 1 -5.53 -26.96 0.89
CA MET A 1 -4.66 -26.55 -0.23
C MET A 1 -4.39 -25.06 -0.11
N ALA A 2 -3.15 -24.60 -0.29
CA ALA A 2 -2.82 -23.17 -0.22
C ALA A 2 -3.41 -22.46 -1.45
N ARG A 3 -4.15 -21.36 -1.22
CA ARG A 3 -4.72 -20.55 -2.30
C ARG A 3 -3.59 -19.76 -2.99
N PRO A 4 -3.59 -19.62 -4.32
CA PRO A 4 -2.62 -18.79 -5.00
C PRO A 4 -2.82 -17.31 -4.60
N VAL A 5 -1.72 -16.61 -4.32
CA VAL A 5 -1.74 -15.18 -3.97
C VAL A 5 -1.75 -14.33 -5.24
N LEU A 6 -2.70 -13.42 -5.35
CA LEU A 6 -2.84 -12.47 -6.44
C LEU A 6 -2.65 -11.04 -5.93
N VAL A 7 -1.73 -10.29 -6.53
CA VAL A 7 -1.52 -8.88 -6.23
C VAL A 7 -2.14 -8.01 -7.31
N GLN A 8 -3.09 -7.13 -6.94
CA GLN A 8 -3.77 -6.21 -7.87
C GLN A 8 -3.46 -4.77 -7.52
N LYS A 9 -2.93 -3.99 -8.48
CA LYS A 9 -2.62 -2.57 -8.27
C LYS A 9 -3.65 -1.68 -8.96
N PHE A 10 -4.16 -0.69 -8.22
CA PHE A 10 -5.07 0.33 -8.75
C PHE A 10 -4.44 1.71 -8.63
N GLY A 11 -4.24 2.34 -9.79
CA GLY A 11 -3.74 3.71 -9.88
C GLY A 11 -4.82 4.76 -9.59
N GLY A 12 -4.41 6.04 -9.50
CA GLY A 12 -5.33 7.14 -9.19
C GLY A 12 -6.49 7.30 -10.18
N SER A 13 -6.27 7.00 -11.47
CA SER A 13 -7.34 6.99 -12.48
C SER A 13 -8.43 5.95 -12.18
N SER A 14 -8.07 4.81 -11.59
CA SER A 14 -8.99 3.74 -11.21
C SER A 14 -9.71 4.00 -9.88
N LEU A 15 -9.27 5.00 -9.10
CA LEU A 15 -9.79 5.29 -7.76
C LEU A 15 -10.35 6.72 -7.64
N GLY A 16 -10.34 7.51 -8.71
CA GLY A 16 -10.65 8.95 -8.67
C GLY A 16 -12.08 9.32 -8.28
N THR A 17 -13.03 8.38 -8.27
CA THR A 17 -14.40 8.62 -7.80
C THR A 17 -14.95 7.42 -7.03
N PRO A 18 -15.96 7.59 -6.16
CA PRO A 18 -16.59 6.47 -5.44
C PRO A 18 -17.09 5.36 -6.39
N GLY A 19 -17.66 5.72 -7.54
CA GLY A 19 -18.08 4.75 -8.55
C GLY A 19 -16.93 3.98 -9.20
N ARG A 20 -15.75 4.60 -9.34
CA ARG A 20 -14.54 3.90 -9.81
C ARG A 20 -13.98 2.95 -8.74
N ILE A 21 -13.98 3.37 -7.47
CA ILE A 21 -13.61 2.51 -6.33
C ILE A 21 -14.54 1.28 -6.27
N LYS A 22 -15.86 1.47 -6.34
CA LYS A 22 -16.83 0.36 -6.36
C LYS A 22 -16.59 -0.60 -7.54
N ARG A 23 -16.23 -0.08 -8.72
CA ARG A 23 -15.86 -0.93 -9.88
C ARG A 23 -14.58 -1.72 -9.64
N ALA A 24 -13.55 -1.10 -9.07
CA ALA A 24 -12.33 -1.79 -8.68
C ALA A 24 -12.61 -2.89 -7.63
N ALA A 25 -13.42 -2.59 -6.61
CA ALA A 25 -13.81 -3.56 -5.58
C ALA A 25 -14.53 -4.78 -6.16
N LYS A 26 -15.41 -4.59 -7.15
CA LYS A 26 -16.06 -5.70 -7.86
C LYS A 26 -15.06 -6.63 -8.56
N ARG A 27 -14.00 -6.09 -9.17
CA ARG A 27 -12.95 -6.89 -9.81
C ARG A 27 -12.18 -7.71 -8.79
N VAL A 28 -11.80 -7.09 -7.67
CA VAL A 28 -11.12 -7.77 -6.55
C VAL A 28 -11.99 -8.87 -5.95
N ALA A 29 -13.28 -8.59 -5.71
CA ALA A 29 -14.24 -9.57 -5.20
C ALA A 29 -14.39 -10.77 -6.15
N ALA A 30 -14.40 -10.54 -7.47
CA ALA A 30 -14.43 -11.62 -8.45
C ALA A 30 -13.18 -12.51 -8.35
N SER A 31 -11.99 -11.92 -8.18
CA SER A 31 -10.76 -12.70 -7.98
C SER A 31 -10.78 -13.51 -6.68
N GLN A 32 -11.26 -12.93 -5.58
CA GLN A 32 -11.38 -13.68 -4.32
C GLN A 32 -12.36 -14.85 -4.46
N ARG A 33 -13.50 -14.66 -5.15
CA ARG A 33 -14.47 -15.74 -5.44
C ARG A 33 -13.90 -16.82 -6.37
N ALA A 34 -12.96 -16.46 -7.24
CA ALA A 34 -12.24 -17.41 -8.09
C ALA A 34 -11.18 -18.24 -7.34
N GLY A 35 -11.07 -18.13 -6.01
CA GLY A 35 -10.19 -18.97 -5.20
C GLY A 35 -8.82 -18.36 -4.90
N TYR A 36 -8.57 -17.09 -5.24
CA TYR A 36 -7.32 -16.41 -4.92
C TYR A 36 -7.31 -15.78 -3.53
N ASP A 37 -6.14 -15.74 -2.90
CA ASP A 37 -5.84 -14.85 -1.78
C ASP A 37 -5.39 -13.51 -2.37
N VAL A 38 -6.10 -12.42 -2.09
CA VAL A 38 -5.90 -11.17 -2.82
C VAL A 38 -5.26 -10.10 -1.96
N VAL A 39 -4.16 -9.53 -2.47
CA VAL A 39 -3.54 -8.31 -1.96
C VAL A 39 -3.80 -7.19 -2.96
N VAL A 40 -4.40 -6.10 -2.51
CA VAL A 40 -4.67 -4.92 -3.31
C VAL A 40 -3.65 -3.85 -2.95
N VAL A 41 -3.05 -3.21 -3.94
CA VAL A 41 -2.21 -2.02 -3.76
C VAL A 41 -2.95 -0.83 -4.34
N VAL A 42 -3.14 0.21 -3.54
CA VAL A 42 -3.83 1.45 -3.97
C VAL A 42 -2.89 2.65 -3.98
N SER A 43 -3.11 3.56 -4.93
CA SER A 43 -2.51 4.90 -4.93
C SER A 43 -3.52 5.96 -4.46
N ALA A 44 -3.06 7.21 -4.35
CA ALA A 44 -3.93 8.34 -4.05
C ALA A 44 -5.05 8.48 -5.11
N MET A 45 -6.22 8.98 -4.70
CA MET A 45 -7.41 9.08 -5.57
C MET A 45 -7.24 10.20 -6.61
N GLY A 46 -7.37 9.88 -7.91
CA GLY A 46 -7.38 10.90 -8.99
C GLY A 46 -6.24 11.92 -8.85
N ASP A 47 -6.60 13.20 -8.92
CA ASP A 47 -5.65 14.33 -8.86
C ASP A 47 -5.38 14.80 -7.41
N SER A 48 -5.67 13.96 -6.41
CA SER A 48 -5.47 14.34 -4.99
C SER A 48 -4.02 14.67 -4.66
N THR A 49 -3.05 13.97 -5.27
CA THR A 49 -1.62 14.31 -5.15
C THR A 49 -1.36 15.74 -5.63
N ASP A 50 -1.89 16.13 -6.79
CA ASP A 50 -1.66 17.46 -7.37
C ASP A 50 -2.34 18.56 -6.54
N ARG A 51 -3.50 18.27 -5.96
CA ARG A 51 -4.19 19.18 -5.02
C ARG A 51 -3.36 19.39 -3.75
N LEU A 52 -2.78 18.32 -3.20
CA LEU A 52 -1.93 18.40 -2.00
C LEU A 52 -0.62 19.15 -2.30
N LEU A 53 0.00 18.93 -3.46
CA LEU A 53 1.17 19.70 -3.91
C LEU A 53 0.86 21.19 -4.06
N THR A 54 -0.30 21.51 -4.65
CA THR A 54 -0.78 22.89 -4.79
C THR A 54 -1.04 23.54 -3.44
N LEU A 55 -1.58 22.79 -2.48
CA LEU A 55 -1.78 23.29 -1.12
C LEU A 55 -0.44 23.55 -0.41
N ALA A 56 0.51 22.62 -0.52
CA ALA A 56 1.84 22.78 0.06
C ALA A 56 2.57 24.01 -0.47
N SER A 57 2.52 24.25 -1.80
CA SER A 57 3.19 25.39 -2.43
C SER A 57 2.58 26.74 -2.04
N ARG A 58 1.31 26.78 -1.62
CA ARG A 58 0.67 27.97 -1.05
C ARG A 58 1.10 28.27 0.39
N ILE A 59 1.58 27.26 1.11
CA ILE A 59 2.06 27.39 2.50
C ILE A 59 3.55 27.70 2.53
N ALA A 60 4.36 27.00 1.73
CA ALA A 60 5.80 27.17 1.68
C ALA A 60 6.31 27.09 0.23
N LYS A 61 7.19 28.04 -0.15
CA LYS A 61 7.84 28.07 -1.46
C LYS A 61 8.80 26.88 -1.67
N ASP A 62 9.42 26.42 -0.59
CA ASP A 62 10.33 25.26 -0.58
C ASP A 62 9.99 24.37 0.64
N PRO A 63 8.94 23.53 0.54
CA PRO A 63 8.54 22.66 1.64
C PRO A 63 9.60 21.59 1.88
N ALA A 64 9.93 21.34 3.15
CA ALA A 64 10.86 20.28 3.51
C ALA A 64 10.39 18.93 2.94
N ALA A 65 11.26 18.24 2.20
CA ALA A 65 10.93 16.99 1.49
C ALA A 65 10.26 15.93 2.38
N ARG A 66 10.68 15.86 3.65
CA ARG A 66 10.09 14.97 4.66
C ARG A 66 8.61 15.28 4.94
N GLU A 67 8.26 16.55 5.10
CA GLU A 67 6.88 16.96 5.40
C GLU A 67 5.99 16.86 4.15
N LEU A 68 6.58 17.10 2.97
CA LEU A 68 5.90 16.84 1.71
C LEU A 68 5.59 15.34 1.52
N ASP A 69 6.54 14.46 1.84
CA ASP A 69 6.33 13.00 1.83
C ASP A 69 5.18 12.60 2.76
N LEU A 70 5.17 13.14 3.98
CA LEU A 70 4.10 12.90 4.95
C LEU A 70 2.75 13.37 4.40
N LEU A 71 2.68 14.57 3.85
CA LEU A 71 1.46 15.13 3.26
C LEU A 71 0.95 14.25 2.12
N LEU A 72 1.80 13.87 1.17
CA LEU A 72 1.40 13.05 0.03
C LEU A 72 0.96 11.64 0.45
N SER A 73 1.56 11.10 1.52
CA SER A 73 1.18 9.79 2.07
C SER A 73 -0.28 9.76 2.58
N THR A 74 -0.85 10.91 2.96
CA THR A 74 -2.24 10.98 3.42
C THR A 74 -3.24 10.63 2.32
N GLY A 75 -2.95 10.98 1.06
CA GLY A 75 -3.83 10.70 -0.08
C GLY A 75 -4.05 9.20 -0.30
N GLU A 76 -3.05 8.39 0.04
CA GLU A 76 -3.14 6.93 -0.06
C GLU A 76 -3.69 6.29 1.21
N GLY A 77 -3.42 6.90 2.36
CA GLY A 77 -4.08 6.57 3.61
C GLY A 77 -5.61 6.73 3.54
N VAL A 78 -6.13 7.55 2.61
CA VAL A 78 -7.57 7.69 2.32
C VAL A 78 -8.07 6.60 1.37
N SER A 79 -7.34 6.27 0.30
CA SER A 79 -7.83 5.33 -0.71
C SER A 79 -7.91 3.89 -0.21
N ALA A 80 -7.00 3.47 0.69
CA ALA A 80 -6.98 2.13 1.26
C ALA A 80 -8.24 1.78 2.08
N PRO A 81 -8.65 2.58 3.08
CA PRO A 81 -9.88 2.30 3.84
C PRO A 81 -11.13 2.40 2.97
N LEU A 82 -11.20 3.32 2.01
CA LEU A 82 -12.35 3.42 1.09
C LEU A 82 -12.51 2.16 0.23
N MET A 83 -11.41 1.59 -0.26
CA MET A 83 -11.44 0.32 -0.98
C MET A 83 -11.85 -0.84 -0.06
N SER A 84 -11.35 -0.85 1.19
CA SER A 84 -11.75 -1.85 2.20
C SER A 84 -13.24 -1.80 2.49
N MET A 85 -13.80 -0.60 2.73
CA MET A 85 -15.23 -0.38 2.93
C MET A 85 -16.05 -0.87 1.73
N ALA A 86 -15.60 -0.56 0.50
CA ALA A 86 -16.27 -1.01 -0.71
C ALA A 86 -16.24 -2.54 -0.90
N LEU A 87 -15.21 -3.23 -0.41
CA LEU A 87 -15.14 -4.69 -0.40
C LEU A 87 -16.07 -5.28 0.66
N THR A 88 -16.08 -4.71 1.87
CA THR A 88 -16.96 -5.14 2.97
C THR A 88 -18.42 -5.01 2.58
N GLU A 89 -18.81 -3.93 1.90
CA GLU A 89 -20.14 -3.73 1.32
C GLU A 89 -20.53 -4.84 0.32
N LEU A 90 -19.56 -5.45 -0.37
CA LEU A 90 -19.77 -6.57 -1.30
C LEU A 90 -19.77 -7.94 -0.60
N GLY A 91 -19.75 -7.97 0.73
CA GLY A 91 -19.64 -9.20 1.54
C GLY A 91 -18.24 -9.81 1.51
N VAL A 92 -17.22 -9.06 1.07
CA VAL A 92 -15.82 -9.52 1.04
C VAL A 92 -15.10 -8.96 2.27
N PRO A 93 -14.66 -9.80 3.22
CA PRO A 93 -13.91 -9.33 4.37
C PRO A 93 -12.58 -8.75 3.90
N ALA A 94 -12.26 -7.54 4.36
CA ALA A 94 -11.11 -6.78 3.89
C ALA A 94 -10.51 -5.94 5.02
N VAL A 95 -9.19 -5.74 4.96
CA VAL A 95 -8.45 -4.91 5.91
C VAL A 95 -7.50 -3.98 5.17
N SER A 96 -7.54 -2.69 5.51
CA SER A 96 -6.56 -1.72 4.99
C SER A 96 -5.33 -1.65 5.89
N LEU A 97 -4.14 -1.67 5.29
CA LEU A 97 -2.85 -1.49 5.93
C LEU A 97 -2.11 -0.31 5.29
N LEU A 98 -1.56 0.55 6.15
CA LEU A 98 -0.53 1.50 5.77
C LEU A 98 0.77 0.76 5.44
N GLY A 99 1.66 1.36 4.66
CA GLY A 99 2.85 0.66 4.15
C GLY A 99 3.76 0.10 5.25
N PHE A 100 3.85 0.78 6.40
CA PHE A 100 4.58 0.28 7.57
C PHE A 100 3.89 -0.90 8.26
N GLN A 101 2.55 -0.95 8.26
CA GLN A 101 1.79 -2.07 8.81
C GLN A 101 1.88 -3.29 7.90
N ALA A 102 2.02 -3.07 6.59
CA ALA A 102 2.31 -4.08 5.59
C ALA A 102 3.77 -4.60 5.62
N GLY A 103 4.64 -3.98 6.43
CA GLY A 103 6.03 -4.40 6.59
C GLY A 103 6.95 -3.96 5.46
N ILE A 104 6.56 -2.93 4.69
CA ILE A 104 7.40 -2.34 3.65
C ILE A 104 8.52 -1.52 4.33
N GLN A 105 9.77 -1.84 4.00
CA GLN A 105 10.94 -1.14 4.50
C GLN A 105 11.60 -0.34 3.39
N THR A 106 11.92 0.93 3.65
CA THR A 106 12.54 1.83 2.68
C THR A 106 13.90 2.37 3.14
N ASP A 107 14.75 2.78 2.19
CA ASP A 107 15.97 3.55 2.45
C ASP A 107 15.66 5.01 2.81
N ARG A 108 16.69 5.74 3.28
CA ARG A 108 16.55 7.09 3.87
C ARG A 108 16.32 8.22 2.86
N ARG A 109 15.97 7.92 1.60
CA ARG A 109 15.88 8.93 0.54
C ARG A 109 14.45 9.42 0.40
N HIS A 110 14.09 10.50 1.07
CA HIS A 110 12.80 11.17 0.87
C HIS A 110 12.56 11.49 -0.62
N ALA A 111 11.31 11.45 -1.07
CA ALA A 111 10.85 11.59 -2.46
C ALA A 111 11.33 10.53 -3.48
N LYS A 112 12.35 9.71 -3.16
CA LYS A 112 12.93 8.67 -4.03
C LYS A 112 13.30 7.41 -3.25
N ALA A 113 12.56 7.09 -2.19
CA ALA A 113 12.98 6.01 -1.32
C ALA A 113 12.91 4.70 -2.09
N ARG A 114 13.88 3.82 -1.90
CA ARG A 114 13.89 2.48 -2.49
C ARG A 114 13.50 1.46 -1.44
N ILE A 115 12.75 0.44 -1.84
CA ILE A 115 12.41 -0.67 -0.94
C ILE A 115 13.70 -1.45 -0.65
N VAL A 116 14.05 -1.56 0.64
CA VAL A 116 15.23 -2.28 1.12
C VAL A 116 14.90 -3.61 1.78
N GLY A 117 13.62 -3.88 2.02
CA GLY A 117 13.14 -5.12 2.64
C GLY A 117 11.63 -5.17 2.73
N LEU A 118 11.10 -6.38 2.85
CA LEU A 118 9.68 -6.64 3.08
C LEU A 118 9.56 -7.69 4.19
N THR A 119 8.78 -7.38 5.23
CA THR A 119 8.44 -8.34 6.29
C THR A 119 6.92 -8.51 6.31
N PRO A 120 6.36 -9.39 5.46
CA PRO A 120 4.92 -9.44 5.19
C PRO A 120 4.09 -10.14 6.28
N GLY A 121 4.63 -10.34 7.49
CA GLY A 121 3.99 -11.15 8.53
C GLY A 121 2.59 -10.67 8.95
N ARG A 122 2.25 -9.38 8.79
CA ARG A 122 0.86 -8.93 8.97
C ARG A 122 -0.02 -9.32 7.77
N ILE A 123 0.47 -9.15 6.55
CA ILE A 123 -0.26 -9.52 5.32
C ILE A 123 -0.59 -11.01 5.35
N GLU A 124 0.39 -11.86 5.66
CA GLU A 124 0.22 -13.32 5.69
C GLU A 124 -0.84 -13.76 6.71
N ARG A 125 -0.87 -13.14 7.91
CA ARG A 125 -1.89 -13.44 8.92
C ARG A 125 -3.29 -13.06 8.47
N GLU A 126 -3.44 -11.93 7.79
CA GLU A 126 -4.75 -11.47 7.32
C GLU A 126 -5.25 -12.32 6.15
N LEU A 127 -4.37 -12.70 5.22
CA LEU A 127 -4.72 -13.63 4.14
C LEU A 127 -5.13 -14.99 4.72
N ALA A 128 -4.41 -15.51 5.72
CA ALA A 128 -4.77 -16.75 6.40
C ALA A 128 -6.13 -16.67 7.13
N ALA A 129 -6.55 -15.48 7.57
CA ALA A 129 -7.87 -15.22 8.13
C ALA A 129 -8.98 -15.09 7.07
N GLY A 130 -8.64 -15.18 5.78
CA GLY A 130 -9.57 -15.04 4.66
C GLY A 130 -9.84 -13.61 4.22
N ASN A 131 -9.10 -12.64 4.76
CA ASN A 131 -9.27 -11.22 4.44
C ASN A 131 -8.57 -10.87 3.13
N VAL A 132 -9.18 -9.98 2.34
CA VAL A 132 -8.47 -9.22 1.31
C VAL A 132 -7.64 -8.14 1.98
N VAL A 133 -6.34 -8.07 1.67
CA VAL A 133 -5.45 -7.07 2.27
C VAL A 133 -5.28 -5.90 1.31
N VAL A 134 -5.66 -4.69 1.72
CA VAL A 134 -5.49 -3.46 0.92
C VAL A 134 -4.33 -2.64 1.47
N VAL A 135 -3.29 -2.41 0.67
CA VAL A 135 -2.05 -1.73 1.07
C VAL A 135 -1.96 -0.36 0.40
N ALA A 136 -1.69 0.68 1.19
CA ALA A 136 -1.30 2.00 0.67
C ALA A 136 0.12 1.93 0.06
N GLY A 137 0.24 2.24 -1.24
CA GLY A 137 1.42 1.94 -2.06
C GLY A 137 2.64 2.88 -1.95
N PHE A 138 2.55 3.98 -1.21
CA PHE A 138 3.53 5.07 -1.14
C PHE A 138 3.99 5.33 0.29
N GLN A 139 4.24 4.26 1.03
CA GLN A 139 4.66 4.35 2.43
C GLN A 139 5.67 3.24 2.73
N GLY A 140 6.78 3.60 3.36
CA GLY A 140 7.75 2.67 3.91
C GLY A 140 8.18 3.08 5.32
N SER A 141 8.61 2.10 6.10
CA SER A 141 9.20 2.33 7.42
C SER A 141 10.70 2.05 7.41
N ARG A 142 11.44 2.78 8.23
CA ARG A 142 12.89 2.60 8.34
C ARG A 142 13.25 1.19 8.86
N ARG A 143 14.29 0.58 8.29
CA ARG A 143 14.89 -0.65 8.85
C ARG A 143 15.39 -0.40 10.27
N ARG A 144 14.94 -1.20 11.24
CA ARG A 144 15.53 -1.23 12.59
C ARG A 144 16.90 -1.91 12.46
N LEU A 145 18.00 -1.18 12.65
CA LEU A 145 19.21 -1.84 13.14
C LEU A 145 18.89 -2.25 14.58
N ALA A 146 19.07 -3.51 14.92
CA ALA A 146 18.95 -3.97 16.30
C ALA A 146 19.94 -3.17 17.16
N ARG A 147 19.44 -2.21 17.93
CA ARG A 147 20.13 -1.70 19.12
C ARG A 147 19.38 -2.25 20.32
N SER A 148 20.11 -3.01 21.12
CA SER A 148 19.78 -3.42 22.47
C SER A 148 19.49 -2.18 23.32
N SER A 149 18.24 -2.00 23.74
CA SER A 149 17.84 -1.30 24.98
C SER A 149 16.31 -1.34 25.11
N PRO A 150 15.76 -1.83 26.24
CA PRO A 150 14.33 -1.82 26.52
C PRO A 150 14.00 -0.62 27.42
N THR A 151 13.48 0.46 26.85
CA THR A 151 12.77 1.47 27.64
C THR A 151 11.59 2.01 26.84
N CYS A 152 10.44 2.04 27.52
CA CYS A 152 9.13 2.50 27.09
C CYS A 152 9.14 3.77 26.24
N ALA A 153 8.36 3.80 25.15
CA ALA A 153 7.83 5.04 24.60
C ALA A 153 6.58 4.78 23.75
N ALA A 154 5.54 5.50 24.12
CA ALA A 154 4.19 5.52 23.59
C ALA A 154 4.07 5.63 22.05
N SER A 155 2.97 5.07 21.56
CA SER A 155 2.11 5.47 20.42
C SER A 155 2.43 6.80 19.71
N THR A 156 3.62 6.91 19.12
CA THR A 156 4.00 8.03 18.25
C THR A 156 4.05 7.50 16.82
N PRO A 157 3.36 8.11 15.84
CA PRO A 157 3.51 7.77 14.44
C PRO A 157 4.99 7.93 14.06
N ARG A 158 5.67 6.82 13.73
CA ARG A 158 7.07 6.84 13.28
C ARG A 158 7.09 7.43 11.88
N ILE A 159 7.63 8.65 11.74
CA ILE A 159 7.65 9.42 10.48
C ILE A 159 8.17 8.57 9.31
N HIS A 160 7.48 8.65 8.17
CA HIS A 160 7.57 7.74 7.01
C HIS A 160 8.31 8.37 5.83
N ASP A 161 9.04 7.55 5.07
CA ASP A 161 9.73 7.95 3.84
C ASP A 161 8.91 7.50 2.62
N SER A 162 8.83 8.32 1.58
CA SER A 162 8.03 8.00 0.40
C SER A 162 8.78 7.18 -0.65
N CYS A 163 8.22 6.03 -1.06
CA CYS A 163 8.74 5.15 -2.11
C CYS A 163 7.63 4.86 -3.14
N ARG A 164 7.90 5.00 -4.44
CA ARG A 164 6.95 4.61 -5.49
C ARG A 164 7.06 3.11 -5.78
N MET A 165 5.99 2.35 -5.56
CA MET A 165 5.84 0.95 -6.01
C MET A 165 5.89 0.73 -7.55
N ARG A 166 6.33 1.70 -8.36
CA ARG A 166 6.63 1.46 -9.79
C ARG A 166 7.98 0.76 -9.97
N ASP A 167 8.83 0.78 -8.94
CA ASP A 167 10.14 0.11 -8.95
C ASP A 167 10.06 -1.35 -8.46
N CYS A 168 8.85 -1.90 -8.28
CA CYS A 168 8.62 -3.28 -7.84
C CYS A 168 8.61 -4.26 -9.03
N CYS A 169 9.68 -5.04 -9.17
CA CYS A 169 9.62 -6.41 -9.69
C CYS A 169 8.76 -7.27 -8.73
N PRO A 170 7.98 -8.26 -9.18
CA PRO A 170 6.90 -8.83 -8.38
C PRO A 170 7.41 -9.60 -7.17
N ILE A 171 6.71 -9.37 -6.05
CA ILE A 171 7.02 -9.88 -4.73
C ILE A 171 6.67 -11.37 -4.65
N SER A 172 7.68 -12.23 -4.43
CA SER A 172 7.52 -13.58 -3.89
C SER A 172 8.77 -13.98 -3.10
N PRO A 173 8.65 -14.54 -1.88
CA PRO A 173 9.79 -15.00 -1.10
C PRO A 173 10.33 -16.37 -1.52
N THR A 174 9.73 -17.07 -2.50
CA THR A 174 9.98 -18.52 -2.68
C THR A 174 10.14 -19.03 -4.11
N ARG A 175 10.09 -18.22 -5.18
CA ARG A 175 10.31 -18.74 -6.56
C ARG A 175 11.22 -17.84 -7.39
N ARG A 176 12.22 -18.45 -8.06
CA ARG A 176 13.10 -17.78 -9.05
C ARG A 176 12.27 -17.08 -10.11
N CYS A 177 12.76 -15.92 -10.56
CA CYS A 177 12.17 -15.03 -11.57
C CYS A 177 11.70 -15.70 -12.89
N SER A 178 12.18 -16.90 -13.23
CA SER A 178 11.99 -17.50 -14.55
C SER A 178 10.69 -18.31 -14.75
N SER A 179 9.82 -18.42 -13.75
CA SER A 179 8.63 -19.30 -13.81
C SER A 179 7.27 -18.59 -13.64
N TRP A 180 7.21 -17.27 -13.84
CA TRP A 180 5.96 -16.51 -13.67
C TRP A 180 5.29 -16.27 -15.03
N PRO A 181 4.03 -16.68 -15.23
CA PRO A 181 3.26 -16.19 -16.36
C PRO A 181 3.01 -14.68 -16.20
N ALA A 182 3.09 -13.97 -17.32
CA ALA A 182 3.10 -12.51 -17.40
C ALA A 182 1.94 -11.83 -16.64
N LEU A 183 2.23 -10.64 -16.10
CA LEU A 183 1.24 -9.70 -15.60
C LEU A 183 0.12 -9.51 -16.64
N ALA A 184 -1.11 -9.88 -16.29
CA ALA A 184 -2.28 -9.46 -17.04
C ALA A 184 -2.61 -8.00 -16.63
N PRO A 185 -2.59 -7.03 -17.57
CA PRO A 185 -3.12 -5.70 -17.29
C PRO A 185 -4.63 -5.77 -17.07
N ALA A 186 -5.13 -4.98 -16.11
CA ALA A 186 -6.55 -4.84 -15.78
C ALA A 186 -7.18 -3.59 -16.43
#